data_AF-A0A2S6S9L9-F1
#
_entry.id   AF-A0A2S6S9L9-F1
#
_cell.length_a   1.000
_cell.length_b   1.000
_cell.length_c   1.000
_cell.angle_alpha   90.00
_cell.angle_beta   90.00
_cell.angle_gamma   90.00
#
_symmetry.space_group_name_H-M   'P 1'
#
loop_
_entity.id
_entity.type
_entity.pdbx_description
1 polymer ?
#
loop_
_entity_poly.entity_id
_entity_poly.type
_entity_poly.pdbx_seq_one_letter_code
_entity_poly.pdbx_strand_id
1 'polypeptide(L)'
;MKFFSKIEEIVSDAKKGKIFILVDDEDRENEGDLIVPAEKIDANKINFMAKYGRGLICLALNGKRIEELKLPLMPQQNVSRKKTAFTISIEAKKGISTGISAKDRAKTIQVAINKKNGPNDIATPGHIFPLRAQEGGVLVRTGHTEAAVDIATLAKLNPSGVICEIMNDDGTMARRDDLFKFSQKHKLKIATISDLIAYKRKKEKIIEKTLETKIKSKYGGEFKLIVYKNKLVPAEHIALVKGKINSKKPVLVRVHALNFLTDILGSSSFISDDQIKKAMEMISKKKNGVVVIIREPRSWTLSQRIKSSSEEKSSTQLRDYGVGAQILIDIGVKNMILISNSKKTIIGLQGYGLKITKTIPIK
;
A
#
# COMPACT_ATOMS: atom_id res chain seq x y z
N MET A 1 -21.53 8.68 -14.13
CA MET A 1 -21.71 7.40 -13.39
C MET A 1 -20.47 7.15 -12.54
N LYS A 2 -20.65 6.61 -11.32
CA LYS A 2 -19.50 6.23 -10.48
C LYS A 2 -19.06 4.84 -10.92
N PHE A 3 -18.00 4.77 -11.73
CA PHE A 3 -17.59 3.51 -12.38
C PHE A 3 -16.92 2.50 -11.44
N PHE A 4 -16.34 2.97 -10.33
CA PHE A 4 -15.75 2.11 -9.31
C PHE A 4 -16.69 1.86 -8.13
N SER A 5 -16.73 0.59 -7.71
CA SER A 5 -17.46 0.12 -6.53
C SER A 5 -16.75 0.53 -5.24
N LYS A 6 -17.51 0.61 -4.15
CA LYS A 6 -16.91 0.83 -2.82
C LYS A 6 -16.17 -0.43 -2.36
N ILE A 7 -15.11 -0.26 -1.55
CA ILE A 7 -14.34 -1.40 -1.03
C ILE A 7 -15.20 -2.31 -0.14
N GLU A 8 -16.17 -1.76 0.60
CA GLU A 8 -17.14 -2.54 1.37
C GLU A 8 -17.92 -3.53 0.49
N GLU A 9 -18.26 -3.13 -0.73
CA GLU A 9 -18.98 -3.96 -1.69
C GLU A 9 -18.09 -5.06 -2.28
N ILE A 10 -16.80 -4.76 -2.50
CA ILE A 10 -15.78 -5.74 -2.92
C ILE A 10 -15.56 -6.78 -1.82
N VAL A 11 -15.40 -6.34 -0.56
CA VAL A 11 -15.25 -7.25 0.59
C VAL A 11 -16.49 -8.13 0.77
N SER A 12 -17.70 -7.61 0.52
CA SER A 12 -18.94 -8.40 0.53
C SER A 12 -18.95 -9.49 -0.55
N ASP A 13 -18.51 -9.15 -1.77
CA ASP A 13 -18.43 -10.10 -2.89
C ASP A 13 -17.34 -11.15 -2.67
N ALA A 14 -16.19 -10.74 -2.14
CA ALA A 14 -15.11 -11.63 -1.71
C ALA A 14 -15.60 -12.65 -0.68
N LYS A 15 -16.36 -12.21 0.34
CA LYS A 15 -16.94 -13.11 1.36
C LYS A 15 -17.89 -14.15 0.74
N LYS A 16 -18.62 -13.78 -0.31
CA LYS A 16 -19.51 -14.66 -1.08
C LYS A 16 -18.77 -15.52 -2.09
N GLY A 17 -17.45 -15.37 -2.23
CA GLY A 17 -16.64 -16.09 -3.20
C GLY A 17 -16.85 -15.66 -4.64
N LYS A 18 -17.34 -14.44 -4.89
CA LYS A 18 -17.45 -13.91 -6.26
C LYS A 18 -16.08 -13.44 -6.76
N ILE A 19 -15.90 -13.51 -8.08
CA ILE A 19 -14.76 -12.87 -8.76
C ILE A 19 -15.00 -11.35 -8.75
N PHE A 20 -13.96 -10.57 -8.52
CA PHE A 20 -13.97 -9.11 -8.64
C PHE A 20 -12.68 -8.62 -9.29
N ILE A 21 -12.65 -7.35 -9.69
CA ILE A 21 -11.50 -6.73 -10.33
C ILE A 21 -10.89 -5.69 -9.41
N LEU A 22 -9.57 -5.72 -9.24
CA LEU A 22 -8.82 -4.58 -8.72
C LEU A 22 -7.91 -4.02 -9.81
N VAL A 23 -7.85 -2.71 -9.89
CA VAL A 23 -6.98 -1.97 -10.80
C VAL A 23 -5.93 -1.24 -9.98
N ASP A 24 -4.69 -1.27 -10.43
CA ASP A 24 -3.62 -0.48 -9.83
C ASP A 24 -3.53 0.94 -10.42
N ASP A 25 -2.57 1.75 -9.94
CA ASP A 25 -2.41 3.13 -10.41
C ASP A 25 -1.93 3.19 -11.87
N GLU A 26 -2.37 4.21 -12.60
CA GLU A 26 -1.98 4.45 -14.00
C GLU A 26 -0.45 4.60 -14.17
N ASP A 27 0.24 5.08 -13.13
CA ASP A 27 1.70 5.24 -13.11
C ASP A 27 2.47 3.95 -12.72
N ARG A 28 1.78 2.84 -12.42
CA ARG A 28 2.40 1.56 -11.99
C ARG A 28 2.36 0.50 -13.09
N GLU A 29 1.33 -0.33 -13.15
CA GLU A 29 1.12 -1.29 -14.25
C GLU A 29 0.00 -0.83 -15.18
N ASN A 30 -0.94 -0.03 -14.66
CA ASN A 30 -2.15 0.40 -15.33
C ASN A 30 -2.97 -0.81 -15.83
N GLU A 31 -3.02 -1.86 -15.00
CA GLU A 31 -3.59 -3.17 -15.31
C GLU A 31 -4.65 -3.55 -14.28
N GLY A 32 -5.55 -4.45 -14.67
CA GLY A 32 -6.57 -4.99 -13.81
C GLY A 32 -6.44 -6.51 -13.67
N ASP A 33 -6.55 -6.98 -12.44
CA ASP A 33 -6.52 -8.41 -12.12
C ASP A 33 -7.91 -8.90 -11.72
N LEU A 34 -8.29 -10.07 -12.23
CA LEU A 34 -9.35 -10.89 -11.64
C LEU A 34 -8.86 -11.44 -10.31
N ILE A 35 -9.64 -11.26 -9.25
CA ILE A 35 -9.27 -11.71 -7.90
C ILE A 35 -10.40 -12.55 -7.29
N VAL A 36 -9.99 -13.64 -6.64
CA VAL A 36 -10.85 -14.50 -5.81
C VAL A 36 -10.10 -14.86 -4.53
N PRO A 37 -10.71 -14.77 -3.33
CA PRO A 37 -10.10 -15.33 -2.12
C PRO A 37 -9.83 -16.81 -2.32
N ALA A 38 -8.60 -17.28 -2.07
CA ALA A 38 -8.21 -18.62 -2.47
C ALA A 38 -9.03 -19.72 -1.78
N GLU A 39 -9.56 -19.46 -0.58
CA GLU A 39 -10.51 -20.34 0.13
C GLU A 39 -11.80 -20.62 -0.67
N LYS A 40 -12.19 -19.72 -1.57
CA LYS A 40 -13.41 -19.81 -2.39
C LYS A 40 -13.15 -20.23 -3.82
N ILE A 41 -11.91 -20.62 -4.15
CA ILE A 41 -11.56 -21.03 -5.51
C ILE A 41 -12.17 -22.40 -5.86
N ASP A 42 -12.58 -22.54 -7.11
CA ASP A 42 -13.02 -23.81 -7.70
C ASP A 42 -12.60 -23.89 -9.17
N ALA A 43 -12.85 -25.04 -9.81
CA ALA A 43 -12.50 -25.28 -11.20
C ALA A 43 -13.19 -24.30 -12.17
N ASN A 44 -14.43 -23.90 -11.90
CA ASN A 44 -15.17 -22.97 -12.77
C ASN A 44 -14.54 -21.58 -12.76
N LYS A 45 -14.09 -21.11 -11.60
CA LYS A 45 -13.39 -19.83 -11.47
C LYS A 45 -12.01 -19.86 -12.12
N ILE A 46 -11.25 -20.95 -11.97
CA ILE A 46 -9.97 -21.12 -12.68
C ILE A 46 -10.19 -21.14 -14.19
N ASN A 47 -11.21 -21.85 -14.67
CA ASN A 47 -11.56 -21.86 -16.09
C ASN A 47 -11.98 -20.47 -16.59
N PHE A 48 -12.75 -19.72 -15.78
CA PHE A 48 -13.12 -18.34 -16.09
C PHE A 48 -11.88 -17.45 -16.22
N MET A 49 -10.96 -17.53 -15.25
CA MET A 49 -9.70 -16.78 -15.28
C MET A 49 -8.85 -17.14 -16.51
N ALA A 50 -8.71 -18.44 -16.83
CA ALA A 50 -7.94 -18.87 -17.99
C ALA A 50 -8.57 -18.43 -19.32
N LYS A 51 -9.90 -18.46 -19.43
CA LYS A 51 -10.63 -18.12 -20.67
C LYS A 51 -10.74 -16.61 -20.89
N TYR A 52 -11.06 -15.85 -19.84
CA TYR A 52 -11.42 -14.43 -19.95
C TYR A 52 -10.36 -13.50 -19.35
N GLY A 53 -9.60 -13.93 -18.34
CA GLY A 53 -8.41 -13.19 -17.87
C GLY A 53 -7.25 -13.39 -18.84
N ARG A 54 -6.93 -14.65 -19.17
CA ARG A 54 -5.86 -15.09 -20.07
C ARG A 54 -4.44 -14.80 -19.59
N GLY A 55 -4.29 -13.96 -18.55
CA GLY A 55 -3.04 -13.76 -17.85
C GLY A 55 -2.59 -14.97 -17.02
N LEU A 56 -1.55 -14.75 -16.22
CA LEU A 56 -0.94 -15.81 -15.42
C LEU A 56 -1.71 -16.01 -14.12
N ILE A 57 -2.28 -17.19 -13.94
CA ILE A 57 -2.99 -17.51 -12.70
C ILE A 57 -1.98 -17.75 -11.56
N CYS A 58 -1.93 -16.80 -10.64
CA CYS A 58 -1.01 -16.80 -9.51
C CYS A 58 -1.76 -16.97 -8.18
N LEU A 59 -1.05 -17.51 -7.18
CA LEU A 59 -1.54 -17.71 -5.81
C LEU A 59 -0.83 -16.75 -4.85
N ALA A 60 -1.47 -15.65 -4.48
CA ALA A 60 -0.97 -14.73 -3.46
C ALA A 60 -1.13 -15.35 -2.06
N LEU A 61 -0.01 -15.48 -1.34
CA LEU A 61 0.06 -16.01 0.03
C LEU A 61 0.74 -15.00 0.95
N ASN A 62 0.33 -14.97 2.21
CA ASN A 62 1.09 -14.23 3.22
C ASN A 62 2.46 -14.89 3.48
N GLY A 63 3.43 -14.11 3.96
CA GLY A 63 4.80 -14.58 4.19
C GLY A 63 4.88 -15.81 5.10
N LYS A 64 4.08 -15.85 6.17
CA LYS A 64 4.03 -16.98 7.10
C LYS A 64 3.67 -18.29 6.38
N ARG A 65 2.70 -18.28 5.45
CA ARG A 65 2.31 -19.49 4.74
C ARG A 65 3.38 -19.97 3.76
N ILE A 66 4.08 -19.03 3.11
CA ILE A 66 5.24 -19.34 2.26
C ILE A 66 6.34 -20.05 3.07
N GLU A 67 6.60 -19.57 4.28
CA GLU A 67 7.59 -20.16 5.21
C GLU A 67 7.17 -21.55 5.70
N GLU A 68 5.91 -21.74 6.09
CA GLU A 68 5.34 -23.04 6.48
C GLU A 68 5.47 -24.09 5.36
N LEU A 69 5.26 -23.68 4.11
CA LEU A 69 5.39 -24.54 2.92
C LEU A 69 6.83 -24.69 2.43
N LYS A 70 7.80 -23.98 3.03
CA LYS A 70 9.21 -23.94 2.63
C LYS A 70 9.41 -23.62 1.14
N LEU A 71 8.65 -22.67 0.61
CA LEU A 71 8.74 -22.28 -0.81
C LEU A 71 9.81 -21.18 -0.98
N PRO A 72 10.98 -21.49 -1.57
CA PRO A 72 11.99 -20.47 -1.85
C PRO A 72 11.51 -19.50 -2.92
N LEU A 73 11.97 -18.25 -2.83
CA LEU A 73 11.78 -17.26 -3.89
C LEU A 73 12.55 -17.70 -5.14
N MET A 74 11.98 -17.46 -6.32
CA MET A 74 12.71 -17.66 -7.58
C MET A 74 13.92 -16.70 -7.62
N PRO A 75 15.10 -17.15 -8.10
CA PRO A 75 16.26 -16.29 -8.25
C PRO A 75 15.95 -15.03 -9.07
N GLN A 76 16.13 -13.85 -8.47
CA GLN A 76 15.95 -12.58 -9.16
C GLN A 76 17.28 -12.16 -9.81
N GLN A 77 17.69 -12.85 -10.87
CA GLN A 77 18.87 -12.44 -11.65
C GLN A 77 18.58 -11.19 -12.50
N ASN A 78 17.32 -10.98 -12.88
CA ASN A 78 16.88 -9.80 -13.63
C ASN A 78 16.02 -8.90 -12.74
N VAL A 79 16.50 -7.69 -12.49
CA VAL A 79 15.84 -6.69 -11.63
C VAL A 79 14.59 -6.16 -12.32
N SER A 80 13.49 -6.91 -12.27
CA SER A 80 12.17 -6.37 -12.59
C SER A 80 11.94 -5.10 -11.77
N ARG A 81 11.62 -3.98 -12.44
CA ARG A 81 11.38 -2.68 -11.79
C ARG A 81 10.32 -2.76 -10.68
N LYS A 82 9.44 -3.78 -10.70
CA LYS A 82 8.27 -3.92 -9.82
C LYS A 82 8.44 -4.96 -8.69
N LYS A 83 9.57 -5.70 -8.66
CA LYS A 83 9.98 -6.64 -7.59
C LYS A 83 8.87 -7.61 -7.15
N THR A 84 8.12 -8.20 -8.09
CA THR A 84 7.10 -9.20 -7.77
C THR A 84 7.76 -10.46 -7.20
N ALA A 85 7.37 -10.86 -6.00
CA ALA A 85 8.05 -11.89 -5.22
C ALA A 85 7.50 -13.29 -5.54
N PHE A 86 7.81 -13.79 -6.74
CA PHE A 86 7.50 -15.17 -7.12
C PHE A 86 8.28 -16.17 -6.29
N THR A 87 7.61 -17.22 -5.83
CA THR A 87 8.27 -18.46 -5.40
C THR A 87 8.38 -19.42 -6.56
N ILE A 88 9.12 -20.51 -6.37
CA ILE A 88 9.04 -21.66 -7.29
C ILE A 88 7.59 -22.11 -7.50
N SER A 89 7.27 -22.57 -8.71
CA SER A 89 5.92 -23.03 -9.05
C SER A 89 5.61 -24.37 -8.38
N ILE A 90 4.32 -24.61 -8.13
CA ILE A 90 3.84 -25.70 -7.28
C ILE A 90 2.71 -26.50 -7.91
N GLU A 91 2.57 -27.74 -7.41
CA GLU A 91 1.46 -28.65 -7.66
C GLU A 91 1.08 -29.44 -6.40
N ALA A 92 -0.18 -29.89 -6.29
CA ALA A 92 -0.54 -30.89 -5.29
C ALA A 92 0.07 -32.24 -5.65
N LYS A 93 0.67 -32.96 -4.69
CA LYS A 93 1.21 -34.31 -4.96
C LYS A 93 0.15 -35.38 -5.24
N LYS A 94 -1.09 -35.15 -4.80
CA LYS A 94 -2.18 -36.15 -4.85
C LYS A 94 -3.47 -35.51 -5.31
N GLY A 95 -4.29 -36.31 -6.00
CA GLY A 95 -5.63 -35.89 -6.44
C GLY A 95 -5.63 -34.96 -7.64
N ILE A 96 -4.55 -34.96 -8.42
CA ILE A 96 -4.40 -34.27 -9.71
C ILE A 96 -3.88 -35.26 -10.75
N SER A 97 -3.96 -34.87 -12.03
CA SER A 97 -3.37 -35.59 -13.16
C SER A 97 -2.05 -34.92 -13.59
N THR A 98 -2.08 -34.12 -14.64
CA THR A 98 -0.93 -33.35 -15.15
C THR A 98 -0.78 -31.99 -14.47
N GLY A 99 -1.75 -31.58 -13.64
CA GLY A 99 -1.66 -30.33 -12.89
C GLY A 99 -2.21 -29.08 -13.58
N ILE A 100 -2.27 -29.05 -14.91
CA ILE A 100 -2.66 -27.85 -15.68
C ILE A 100 -4.17 -27.62 -15.77
N SER A 101 -4.98 -28.69 -15.63
CA SER A 101 -6.43 -28.59 -15.77
C SER A 101 -7.02 -27.61 -14.75
N ALA A 102 -8.19 -27.03 -15.03
CA ALA A 102 -8.83 -26.11 -14.09
C ALA A 102 -9.13 -26.75 -12.73
N LYS A 103 -9.48 -28.05 -12.75
CA LYS A 103 -9.70 -28.87 -11.54
C LYS A 103 -8.39 -29.09 -10.78
N ASP A 104 -7.32 -29.43 -11.49
CA ASP A 104 -6.03 -29.73 -10.86
C ASP A 104 -5.40 -28.47 -10.25
N ARG A 105 -5.45 -27.35 -10.97
CA ARG A 105 -5.00 -26.04 -10.46
C ARG A 105 -5.79 -25.59 -9.24
N ALA A 106 -7.12 -25.73 -9.26
CA ALA A 106 -7.96 -25.45 -8.08
C ALA A 106 -7.59 -26.36 -6.90
N LYS A 107 -7.35 -27.65 -7.15
CA LYS A 107 -6.92 -28.61 -6.11
C LYS A 107 -5.56 -28.24 -5.53
N THR A 108 -4.58 -27.88 -6.36
CA THR A 108 -3.27 -27.39 -5.94
C THR A 108 -3.39 -26.19 -5.00
N ILE A 109 -4.21 -25.19 -5.37
CA ILE A 109 -4.45 -24.02 -4.52
C ILE A 109 -5.07 -24.43 -3.17
N GLN A 110 -6.09 -25.29 -3.18
CA GLN A 110 -6.73 -25.78 -1.95
C GLN A 110 -5.74 -26.52 -1.04
N VAL A 111 -4.84 -27.33 -1.61
CA VAL A 111 -3.79 -28.02 -0.86
C VAL A 111 -2.80 -27.01 -0.28
N ALA A 112 -2.39 -26.01 -1.05
CA ALA A 112 -1.43 -24.99 -0.62
C ALA A 112 -1.98 -24.11 0.51
N ILE A 113 -3.26 -23.74 0.53
CA ILE A 113 -3.81 -22.84 1.57
C ILE A 113 -4.27 -23.56 2.84
N ASN A 114 -4.39 -24.89 2.82
CA ASN A 114 -4.86 -25.68 3.95
C ASN A 114 -3.76 -25.79 5.02
N LYS A 115 -4.00 -25.22 6.21
CA LYS A 115 -3.05 -25.20 7.33
C LYS A 115 -2.61 -26.59 7.82
N LYS A 116 -3.37 -27.65 7.53
CA LYS A 116 -3.00 -29.03 7.88
C LYS A 116 -1.94 -29.62 6.94
N ASN A 117 -1.78 -29.02 5.76
CA ASN A 117 -0.82 -29.47 4.76
C ASN A 117 0.50 -28.70 4.91
N GLY A 118 1.59 -29.39 4.62
CA GLY A 118 2.95 -28.87 4.68
C GLY A 118 3.72 -29.07 3.37
N PRO A 119 5.07 -28.91 3.40
CA PRO A 119 5.92 -29.07 2.22
C PRO A 119 5.79 -30.44 1.55
N ASN A 120 5.48 -31.48 2.34
CA ASN A 120 5.36 -32.85 1.84
C ASN A 120 4.12 -33.08 0.96
N ASP A 121 3.14 -32.19 0.98
CA ASP A 121 1.90 -32.28 0.19
C ASP A 121 2.01 -31.57 -1.18
N ILE A 122 3.09 -30.81 -1.38
CA ILE A 122 3.34 -29.99 -2.56
C ILE A 122 4.53 -30.53 -3.35
N ALA A 123 4.40 -30.61 -4.67
CA ALA A 123 5.48 -30.87 -5.62
C ALA A 123 5.95 -29.57 -6.27
N THR A 124 7.21 -29.55 -6.68
CA THR A 124 7.83 -28.44 -7.42
C THR A 124 8.74 -29.02 -8.50
N PRO A 125 8.74 -28.50 -9.75
CA PRO A 125 7.89 -27.41 -10.26
C PRO A 125 6.42 -27.83 -10.44
N GLY A 126 5.56 -26.90 -10.85
CA GLY A 126 4.16 -27.16 -11.22
C GLY A 126 3.50 -25.99 -11.96
N HIS A 127 2.16 -26.01 -12.07
CA HIS A 127 1.37 -25.06 -12.87
C HIS A 127 0.64 -23.96 -12.07
N ILE A 128 0.85 -23.85 -10.76
CA ILE A 128 0.44 -22.70 -9.95
C ILE A 128 1.67 -21.92 -9.52
N PHE A 129 1.61 -20.59 -9.58
CA PHE A 129 2.72 -19.69 -9.31
C PHE A 129 2.45 -18.90 -8.03
N PRO A 130 3.01 -19.30 -6.87
CA PRO A 130 2.78 -18.57 -5.64
C PRO A 130 3.56 -17.26 -5.59
N LEU A 131 2.94 -16.26 -4.98
CA LEU A 131 3.47 -14.92 -4.78
C LEU A 131 3.49 -14.60 -3.29
N ARG A 132 4.64 -14.16 -2.79
CA ARG A 132 4.78 -13.72 -1.40
C ARG A 132 4.30 -12.28 -1.24
N ALA A 133 3.18 -12.10 -0.54
CA ALA A 133 2.75 -10.77 -0.12
C ALA A 133 3.66 -10.22 0.98
N GLN A 134 3.95 -8.91 0.91
CA GLN A 134 4.69 -8.21 1.96
C GLN A 134 3.86 -8.09 3.26
N GLU A 135 4.55 -8.19 4.40
CA GLU A 135 3.92 -7.89 5.68
C GLU A 135 3.48 -6.43 5.73
N GLY A 136 2.25 -6.18 6.21
CA GLY A 136 1.59 -4.87 6.12
C GLY A 136 0.79 -4.62 4.83
N GLY A 137 0.82 -5.55 3.87
CA GLY A 137 -0.06 -5.55 2.70
C GLY A 137 0.06 -4.29 1.84
N VAL A 138 -1.07 -3.77 1.35
CA VAL A 138 -1.09 -2.62 0.40
C VAL A 138 -0.53 -1.33 0.99
N LEU A 139 -0.40 -1.26 2.32
CA LEU A 139 0.23 -0.12 3.00
C LEU A 139 1.76 -0.15 2.85
N VAL A 140 2.35 -1.32 2.61
CA VAL A 140 3.78 -1.55 2.43
C VAL A 140 4.16 -1.81 0.98
N ARG A 141 3.28 -2.39 0.14
CA ARG A 141 3.51 -2.52 -1.31
C ARG A 141 2.17 -2.46 -2.04
N THR A 142 2.04 -1.52 -2.98
CA THR A 142 0.81 -1.23 -3.71
C THR A 142 0.65 -2.15 -4.93
N GLY A 143 0.59 -3.47 -4.72
CA GLY A 143 0.45 -4.45 -5.80
C GLY A 143 -0.77 -5.37 -5.64
N HIS A 144 -1.17 -6.03 -6.73
CA HIS A 144 -2.29 -6.98 -6.75
C HIS A 144 -2.10 -8.14 -5.76
N THR A 145 -0.85 -8.60 -5.59
CA THR A 145 -0.48 -9.62 -4.60
C THR A 145 -0.92 -9.24 -3.18
N GLU A 146 -0.53 -8.05 -2.72
CA GLU A 146 -0.91 -7.56 -1.39
C GLU A 146 -2.41 -7.29 -1.30
N ALA A 147 -3.00 -6.72 -2.35
CA ALA A 147 -4.42 -6.39 -2.38
C ALA A 147 -5.32 -7.63 -2.26
N ALA A 148 -4.95 -8.74 -2.91
CA ALA A 148 -5.70 -9.98 -2.84
C ALA A 148 -5.70 -10.58 -1.42
N VAL A 149 -4.54 -10.60 -0.76
CA VAL A 149 -4.40 -11.06 0.64
C VAL A 149 -5.15 -10.14 1.60
N ASP A 150 -5.06 -8.83 1.40
CA ASP A 150 -5.75 -7.84 2.23
C ASP A 150 -7.27 -7.94 2.13
N ILE A 151 -7.83 -8.05 0.93
CA ILE A 151 -9.28 -8.24 0.76
C ILE A 151 -9.76 -9.55 1.39
N ALA A 152 -9.01 -10.65 1.22
CA ALA A 152 -9.36 -11.92 1.85
C ALA A 152 -9.36 -11.80 3.40
N THR A 153 -8.38 -11.10 3.96
CA THR A 153 -8.30 -10.80 5.40
C THR A 153 -9.48 -9.93 5.87
N LEU A 154 -9.80 -8.86 5.14
CA LEU A 154 -10.94 -7.98 5.42
C LEU A 154 -12.28 -8.73 5.34
N ALA A 155 -12.39 -9.73 4.47
CA ALA A 155 -13.54 -10.62 4.34
C ALA A 155 -13.60 -11.70 5.44
N LYS A 156 -12.62 -11.74 6.36
CA LYS A 156 -12.44 -12.76 7.42
C LYS A 156 -12.26 -14.17 6.87
N LEU A 157 -11.57 -14.31 5.73
CA LEU A 157 -11.22 -15.58 5.11
C LEU A 157 -9.74 -15.91 5.33
N ASN A 158 -9.30 -17.08 4.88
CA ASN A 158 -7.87 -17.40 4.79
C ASN A 158 -7.11 -16.26 4.07
N PRO A 159 -5.97 -15.77 4.60
CA PRO A 159 -5.23 -14.62 4.05
C PRO A 159 -4.45 -15.02 2.80
N SER A 160 -5.18 -15.39 1.75
CA SER A 160 -4.68 -15.82 0.46
C SER A 160 -5.68 -15.50 -0.65
N GLY A 161 -5.17 -15.25 -1.85
CA GLY A 161 -5.98 -14.89 -3.02
C GLY A 161 -5.41 -15.47 -4.29
N VAL A 162 -6.27 -15.70 -5.27
CA VAL A 162 -5.89 -16.10 -6.62
C VAL A 162 -6.08 -14.89 -7.52
N ILE A 163 -5.04 -14.53 -8.26
CA ILE A 163 -5.03 -13.38 -9.16
C ILE A 163 -4.72 -13.83 -10.60
N CYS A 164 -5.24 -13.09 -11.57
CA CYS A 164 -5.00 -13.33 -13.00
C CYS A 164 -5.21 -12.01 -13.74
N GLU A 165 -4.19 -11.54 -14.44
CA GLU A 165 -4.26 -10.31 -15.23
C GLU A 165 -5.28 -10.46 -16.37
N ILE A 166 -5.91 -9.36 -16.77
CA ILE A 166 -6.91 -9.33 -17.84
C ILE A 166 -6.27 -8.84 -19.14
N MET A 167 -6.34 -9.67 -20.18
CA MET A 167 -5.90 -9.35 -21.53
C MET A 167 -7.10 -9.15 -22.46
N ASN A 168 -6.95 -8.23 -23.41
CA ASN A 168 -7.86 -8.05 -24.53
C ASN A 168 -7.82 -9.24 -25.50
N ASP A 169 -8.77 -9.30 -26.43
CA ASP A 169 -8.86 -10.39 -27.39
C ASP A 169 -7.67 -10.48 -28.34
N ASP A 170 -7.02 -9.34 -28.60
CA ASP A 170 -5.82 -9.20 -29.42
C ASP A 170 -4.51 -9.51 -28.66
N GLY A 171 -4.60 -9.89 -27.38
CA GLY A 171 -3.45 -10.20 -26.54
C GLY A 171 -2.79 -8.98 -25.89
N THR A 172 -3.29 -7.76 -26.11
CA THR A 172 -2.84 -6.58 -25.36
C THR A 172 -3.38 -6.59 -23.93
N MET A 173 -2.75 -5.86 -23.00
CA MET A 173 -3.27 -5.73 -21.64
C MET A 173 -4.51 -4.83 -21.61
N ALA A 174 -5.59 -5.30 -20.97
CA ALA A 174 -6.81 -4.53 -20.83
C ALA A 174 -6.57 -3.29 -19.95
N ARG A 175 -6.88 -2.11 -20.48
CA ARG A 175 -6.77 -0.84 -19.74
C ARG A 175 -8.11 -0.43 -19.17
N ARG A 176 -8.13 0.68 -18.43
CA ARG A 176 -9.29 1.18 -17.68
C ARG A 176 -10.65 1.05 -18.40
N ASP A 177 -10.74 1.54 -19.64
CA ASP A 177 -12.01 1.51 -20.38
C ASP A 177 -12.41 0.10 -20.82
N ASP A 178 -11.43 -0.74 -21.17
CA ASP A 178 -11.62 -2.15 -21.48
C ASP A 178 -12.09 -2.91 -20.23
N LEU A 179 -11.47 -2.63 -19.08
CA LEU A 179 -11.82 -3.21 -17.78
C LEU A 179 -13.25 -2.84 -17.36
N PHE A 180 -13.71 -1.63 -17.66
CA PHE A 180 -15.11 -1.25 -17.43
C PHE A 180 -16.08 -2.02 -18.33
N LYS A 181 -15.77 -2.17 -19.62
CA LYS A 181 -16.56 -3.00 -20.54
C LYS A 181 -16.58 -4.46 -20.08
N PHE A 182 -15.44 -4.99 -19.68
CA PHE A 182 -15.28 -6.35 -19.16
C PHE A 182 -16.09 -6.56 -17.88
N SER A 183 -15.97 -5.64 -16.93
CA SER A 183 -16.72 -5.63 -15.66
C SER A 183 -18.23 -5.66 -15.90
N GLN A 184 -18.74 -4.86 -16.84
CA GLN A 184 -20.16 -4.86 -17.19
C GLN A 184 -20.58 -6.17 -17.87
N LYS A 185 -19.83 -6.61 -18.88
CA LYS A 185 -20.10 -7.86 -19.64
C LYS A 185 -20.21 -9.07 -18.73
N HIS A 186 -19.32 -9.18 -17.74
CA HIS A 186 -19.25 -10.30 -16.82
C HIS A 186 -19.93 -10.04 -15.46
N LYS A 187 -20.57 -8.87 -15.29
CA LYS A 187 -21.27 -8.46 -14.06
C LYS A 187 -20.37 -8.54 -12.81
N LEU A 188 -19.10 -8.15 -12.95
CA LEU A 188 -18.11 -8.15 -11.89
C LEU A 188 -17.95 -6.75 -11.32
N LYS A 189 -17.81 -6.61 -10.00
CA LYS A 189 -17.44 -5.33 -9.40
C LYS A 189 -15.98 -5.01 -9.66
N ILE A 190 -15.69 -3.73 -9.80
CA ILE A 190 -14.34 -3.19 -10.04
C ILE A 190 -14.04 -2.08 -9.03
N ALA A 191 -12.85 -2.08 -8.45
CA ALA A 191 -12.36 -1.03 -7.56
C ALA A 191 -10.86 -0.79 -7.75
N THR A 192 -10.33 0.25 -7.12
CA THR A 192 -8.90 0.59 -7.22
C THR A 192 -8.13 0.14 -5.98
N ILE A 193 -6.85 -0.21 -6.13
CA ILE A 193 -5.95 -0.45 -4.99
C ILE A 193 -5.81 0.83 -4.15
N SER A 194 -5.85 2.00 -4.77
CA SER A 194 -5.83 3.30 -4.08
C SER A 194 -7.02 3.46 -3.11
N ASP A 195 -8.22 3.06 -3.53
CA ASP A 195 -9.41 3.04 -2.66
C ASP A 195 -9.27 2.03 -1.52
N LEU A 196 -8.67 0.85 -1.79
CA LEU A 196 -8.38 -0.14 -0.74
C LEU A 196 -7.38 0.40 0.29
N ILE A 197 -6.33 1.08 -0.17
CA ILE A 197 -5.37 1.77 0.70
C ILE A 197 -6.09 2.80 1.56
N ALA A 198 -6.94 3.65 0.96
CA ALA A 198 -7.73 4.64 1.70
C ALA A 198 -8.68 3.98 2.71
N TYR A 199 -9.32 2.88 2.34
CA TYR A 199 -10.20 2.11 3.21
C TYR A 199 -9.46 1.51 4.41
N LYS A 200 -8.32 0.85 4.20
CA LYS A 200 -7.50 0.30 5.30
C LYS A 200 -6.97 1.42 6.20
N ARG A 201 -6.47 2.51 5.62
CA ARG A 201 -5.96 3.68 6.35
C ARG A 201 -6.97 4.34 7.29
N LYS A 202 -8.27 4.27 6.95
CA LYS A 202 -9.37 4.72 7.82
C LYS A 202 -9.62 3.79 9.01
N LYS A 203 -9.38 2.49 8.84
CA LYS A 203 -9.76 1.45 9.81
C LYS A 203 -8.60 0.97 10.68
N GLU A 204 -7.39 1.04 10.18
CA GLU A 204 -6.18 0.53 10.83
C GLU A 204 -5.31 1.67 11.34
N LYS A 205 -5.02 1.67 12.64
CA LYS A 205 -4.06 2.59 13.26
C LYS A 205 -2.66 1.98 13.15
N ILE A 206 -1.83 2.52 12.25
CA ILE A 206 -0.46 2.05 11.99
C ILE A 206 0.60 2.80 12.81
N ILE A 207 0.18 3.83 13.55
CA ILE A 207 1.03 4.60 14.46
C ILE A 207 0.63 4.38 15.92
N GLU A 208 1.60 4.49 16.81
CA GLU A 208 1.40 4.43 18.25
C GLU A 208 2.16 5.56 18.92
N LYS A 209 1.48 6.36 19.74
CA LYS A 209 2.13 7.39 20.54
C LYS A 209 2.92 6.70 21.66
N THR A 210 4.23 6.83 21.66
CA THR A 210 5.12 6.16 22.62
C THR A 210 5.66 7.10 23.69
N LEU A 211 5.90 8.37 23.34
CA LEU A 211 6.47 9.37 24.25
C LEU A 211 5.85 10.74 24.01
N GLU A 212 5.72 11.51 25.08
CA GLU A 212 5.30 12.90 25.04
C GLU A 212 6.15 13.72 26.01
N THR A 213 6.72 14.83 25.55
CA THR A 213 7.53 15.73 26.38
C THR A 213 7.44 17.17 25.87
N LYS A 214 8.10 18.11 26.54
CA LYS A 214 8.28 19.47 26.09
C LYS A 214 9.72 19.69 25.64
N ILE A 215 9.91 20.44 24.56
CA ILE A 215 11.23 20.85 24.09
C ILE A 215 11.26 22.37 23.89
N LYS A 216 12.44 22.97 24.07
CA LYS A 216 12.68 24.38 23.72
C LYS A 216 13.58 24.44 22.49
N SER A 217 13.00 24.77 21.35
CA SER A 217 13.74 24.91 20.09
C SER A 217 14.22 26.35 19.87
N LYS A 218 15.41 26.50 19.26
CA LYS A 218 15.91 27.80 18.78
C LYS A 218 15.01 28.42 17.70
N TYR A 219 14.30 27.59 16.93
CA TYR A 219 13.52 27.99 15.74
C TYR A 219 12.02 28.18 16.03
N GLY A 220 11.65 28.37 17.30
CA GLY A 220 10.24 28.57 17.65
C GLY A 220 9.88 28.42 19.13
N GLY A 221 10.86 28.34 20.03
CA GLY A 221 10.64 28.29 21.47
C GLY A 221 10.05 26.95 21.94
N GLU A 222 9.18 27.00 22.96
CA GLU A 222 8.58 25.78 23.52
C GLU A 222 7.61 25.10 22.55
N PHE A 223 7.79 23.79 22.35
CA PHE A 223 6.85 22.91 21.67
C PHE A 223 6.57 21.70 22.56
N LYS A 224 5.36 21.16 22.43
CA LYS A 224 5.06 19.79 22.85
C LYS A 224 5.59 18.84 21.78
N LEU A 225 6.54 17.98 22.14
CA LEU A 225 7.09 16.94 21.29
C LEU A 225 6.35 15.62 21.58
N ILE A 226 5.89 14.96 20.52
CA ILE A 226 5.26 13.65 20.59
C ILE A 226 6.02 12.70 19.67
N VAL A 227 6.39 11.53 20.19
CA VAL A 227 7.01 10.45 19.42
C VAL A 227 5.95 9.43 19.04
N TYR A 228 5.93 9.06 17.76
CA TYR A 228 5.04 8.07 17.19
C TYR A 228 5.84 6.91 16.60
N LYS A 229 5.67 5.70 17.14
CA LYS A 229 6.22 4.47 16.57
C LYS A 229 5.34 3.96 15.45
N ASN A 230 5.94 3.56 14.33
CA ASN A 230 5.25 2.89 13.24
C ASN A 230 5.22 1.37 13.52
N LYS A 231 4.01 0.78 13.44
CA LYS A 231 3.79 -0.65 13.74
C LYS A 231 4.17 -1.59 12.60
N LEU A 232 4.21 -1.09 11.37
CA LEU A 232 4.49 -1.89 10.17
C LEU A 232 5.96 -1.84 9.77
N VAL A 233 6.60 -0.70 9.99
CA VAL A 233 8.00 -0.50 9.64
C VAL A 233 8.71 0.07 10.86
N PRO A 234 9.85 -0.50 11.30
CA PRO A 234 10.55 -0.03 12.50
C PRO A 234 11.10 1.38 12.27
N ALA A 235 10.31 2.38 12.66
CA ALA A 235 10.68 3.78 12.67
C ALA A 235 9.85 4.55 13.68
N GLU A 236 10.45 5.62 14.16
CA GLU A 236 9.78 6.61 15.00
C GLU A 236 9.67 7.92 14.23
N HIS A 237 8.54 8.58 14.35
CA HIS A 237 8.25 9.87 13.75
C HIS A 237 7.97 10.87 14.87
N ILE A 238 8.14 12.16 14.59
CA ILE A 238 7.99 13.20 15.59
C ILE A 238 6.90 14.17 15.17
N ALA A 239 6.07 14.59 16.12
CA ALA A 239 5.22 15.76 15.96
C ALA A 239 5.59 16.85 16.97
N LEU A 240 5.76 18.07 16.48
CA LEU A 240 5.93 19.27 17.29
C LEU A 240 4.64 20.07 17.27
N VAL A 241 4.00 20.20 18.43
CA VAL A 241 2.71 20.86 18.59
C VAL A 241 2.90 22.17 19.36
N LYS A 242 2.40 23.26 18.79
CA LYS A 242 2.34 24.58 19.42
C LYS A 242 0.89 24.89 19.78
N GLY A 243 0.65 25.30 21.02
CA GLY A 243 -0.68 25.68 21.49
C GLY A 243 -1.62 24.49 21.68
N LYS A 244 -2.92 24.78 21.83
CA LYS A 244 -3.99 23.78 21.96
C LYS A 244 -4.72 23.61 20.63
N ILE A 245 -4.75 22.39 20.10
CA ILE A 245 -5.37 22.09 18.81
C ILE A 245 -6.89 22.02 18.96
N ASN A 246 -7.59 22.88 18.23
CA ASN A 246 -9.06 22.88 18.17
C ASN A 246 -9.51 22.41 16.78
N SER A 247 -10.14 21.24 16.73
CA SER A 247 -10.59 20.60 15.49
C SER A 247 -11.61 21.42 14.67
N LYS A 248 -12.30 22.38 15.30
CA LYS A 248 -13.28 23.28 14.64
C LYS A 248 -12.62 24.43 13.86
N LYS A 249 -11.35 24.74 14.11
CA LYS A 249 -10.63 25.85 13.44
C LYS A 249 -9.50 25.31 12.55
N PRO A 250 -9.19 25.96 11.42
CA PRO A 250 -8.03 25.60 10.62
C PRO A 250 -6.72 25.73 11.42
N VAL A 251 -5.93 24.67 11.45
CA VAL A 251 -4.63 24.59 12.14
C VAL A 251 -3.51 24.76 11.13
N LEU A 252 -2.46 25.52 11.47
CA LEU A 252 -1.30 25.64 10.60
C LEU A 252 -0.45 24.37 10.68
N VAL A 253 -0.24 23.69 9.56
CA VAL A 253 0.37 22.35 9.51
C VAL A 253 1.50 22.29 8.50
N ARG A 254 2.62 21.68 8.89
CA ARG A 254 3.68 21.22 8.01
C ARG A 254 3.87 19.72 8.18
N VAL A 255 3.77 18.95 7.11
CA VAL A 255 4.26 17.56 7.08
C VAL A 255 5.55 17.55 6.27
N HIS A 256 6.62 17.05 6.87
CA HIS A 256 7.96 17.13 6.32
C HIS A 256 8.62 15.76 6.39
N ALA A 257 9.04 15.25 5.23
CA ALA A 257 9.89 14.07 5.16
C ALA A 257 11.33 14.50 5.45
N LEU A 258 11.95 13.90 6.46
CA LEU A 258 13.31 14.24 6.89
C LEU A 258 14.31 13.90 5.80
N ASN A 259 15.12 14.85 5.39
CA ASN A 259 16.25 14.67 4.50
C ASN A 259 17.54 15.02 5.25
N PHE A 260 18.37 14.01 5.49
CA PHE A 260 19.62 14.17 6.23
C PHE A 260 20.58 15.18 5.58
N LEU A 261 20.66 15.20 4.25
CA LEU A 261 21.61 16.06 3.52
C LEU A 261 21.23 17.55 3.61
N THR A 262 19.93 17.87 3.58
CA THR A 262 19.47 19.26 3.63
C THR A 262 19.15 19.72 5.05
N ASP A 263 18.47 18.91 5.85
CA ASP A 263 17.94 19.35 7.15
C ASP A 263 18.99 19.28 8.27
N ILE A 264 19.96 18.37 8.16
CA ILE A 264 21.03 18.17 9.15
C ILE A 264 22.34 18.77 8.66
N LEU A 265 22.77 18.44 7.44
CA LEU A 265 24.06 18.91 6.91
C LEU A 265 24.00 20.29 6.23
N GLY A 266 22.81 20.79 5.90
CA GLY A 266 22.68 22.11 5.26
C GLY A 266 23.34 22.20 3.88
N SER A 267 23.43 21.09 3.14
CA SER A 267 24.13 21.06 1.85
C SER A 267 23.47 21.98 0.81
N SER A 268 24.24 22.90 0.25
CA SER A 268 23.85 23.81 -0.84
C SER A 268 23.84 23.15 -2.23
N SER A 269 24.42 21.95 -2.35
CA SER A 269 24.42 21.14 -3.59
C SER A 269 23.04 20.58 -3.93
N PHE A 270 22.11 20.61 -2.98
CA PHE A 270 20.70 20.30 -3.16
C PHE A 270 19.91 21.57 -2.82
N ILE A 271 18.72 21.78 -3.42
CA ILE A 271 17.89 22.98 -3.20
C ILE A 271 17.69 23.19 -1.69
N SER A 272 18.51 24.05 -1.10
CA SER A 272 18.52 24.29 0.34
C SER A 272 17.64 25.50 0.61
N ASP A 273 16.47 25.22 1.13
CA ASP A 273 15.79 26.16 2.00
C ASP A 273 15.65 25.42 3.32
N ASP A 274 15.98 26.08 4.43
CA ASP A 274 15.82 25.62 5.81
C ASP A 274 14.33 25.42 6.17
N GLN A 275 13.63 24.57 5.40
CA GLN A 275 12.19 24.50 5.30
C GLN A 275 11.54 24.09 6.61
N ILE A 276 12.18 23.15 7.33
CA ILE A 276 11.71 22.74 8.65
C ILE A 276 11.83 23.87 9.66
N LYS A 277 12.96 24.59 9.69
CA LYS A 277 13.21 25.70 10.62
C LYS A 277 12.22 26.85 10.34
N LYS A 278 12.10 27.27 9.07
CA LYS A 278 11.15 28.29 8.61
C LYS A 278 9.70 27.93 8.98
N ALA A 279 9.30 26.67 8.78
CA ALA A 279 7.96 26.21 9.16
C ALA A 279 7.72 26.27 10.68
N MET A 280 8.71 25.87 11.49
CA MET A 280 8.63 25.98 12.95
C MET A 280 8.47 27.44 13.39
N GLU A 281 9.20 28.37 12.78
CA GLU A 281 9.09 29.80 13.07
C GLU A 281 7.72 30.36 12.68
N MET A 282 7.21 30.02 11.49
CA MET A 282 5.89 30.43 11.02
C MET A 282 4.78 29.96 11.99
N ILE A 283 4.86 28.71 12.44
CA ILE A 283 3.92 28.14 13.42
C ILE A 283 4.06 28.83 14.78
N SER A 284 5.29 29.09 15.22
CA SER A 284 5.53 29.79 16.49
C SER A 284 4.95 31.21 16.48
N LYS A 285 5.12 31.96 15.38
CA LYS A 285 4.53 33.31 15.20
C LYS A 285 3.00 33.30 15.34
N LYS A 286 2.33 32.23 14.87
CA LYS A 286 0.88 32.05 15.03
C LYS A 286 0.46 31.43 16.37
N LYS A 287 1.43 30.99 17.19
CA LYS A 287 1.24 30.33 18.50
C LYS A 287 0.33 29.10 18.48
N ASN A 288 0.02 28.57 17.30
CA ASN A 288 -0.88 27.44 17.10
C ASN A 288 -0.53 26.72 15.80
N GLY A 289 -0.19 25.43 15.90
CA GLY A 289 0.13 24.63 14.73
C GLY A 289 0.89 23.34 15.03
N VAL A 290 1.12 22.56 13.99
CA VAL A 290 1.76 21.24 14.07
C VAL A 290 2.82 21.10 12.98
N VAL A 291 4.03 20.70 13.36
CA VAL A 291 5.05 20.19 12.43
C VAL A 291 5.17 18.69 12.62
N VAL A 292 4.88 17.91 11.60
CA VAL A 292 5.10 16.46 11.58
C VAL A 292 6.37 16.16 10.79
N ILE A 293 7.30 15.44 11.41
CA ILE A 293 8.58 15.02 10.83
C ILE A 293 8.52 13.51 10.62
N ILE A 294 8.44 13.11 9.35
CA ILE A 294 8.46 11.72 8.94
C ILE A 294 9.91 11.31 8.70
N ARG A 295 10.47 10.55 9.65
CA ARG A 295 11.80 9.94 9.49
C ARG A 295 11.78 8.86 8.40
N GLU A 296 12.87 8.79 7.65
CA GLU A 296 13.11 7.72 6.68
C GLU A 296 13.38 6.40 7.42
N PRO A 297 12.57 5.35 7.22
CA PRO A 297 12.70 4.12 7.99
C PRO A 297 13.79 3.17 7.49
N ARG A 298 14.28 3.32 6.24
CA ARG A 298 15.15 2.31 5.61
C ARG A 298 16.61 2.71 5.69
N SER A 299 17.44 1.75 6.10
CA SER A 299 18.90 1.90 6.27
C SER A 299 19.66 2.30 5.00
N TRP A 300 19.13 1.98 3.81
CA TRP A 300 19.79 2.27 2.52
C TRP A 300 19.30 3.55 1.82
N THR A 301 18.33 4.28 2.40
CA THR A 301 17.76 5.47 1.71
C THR A 301 18.82 6.55 1.50
N LEU A 302 19.69 6.76 2.49
CA LEU A 302 20.77 7.73 2.41
C LEU A 302 21.75 7.39 1.28
N SER A 303 22.20 6.14 1.21
CA SER A 303 23.14 5.71 0.17
C SER A 303 22.52 5.74 -1.23
N GLN A 304 21.21 5.45 -1.36
CA GLN A 304 20.50 5.65 -2.61
C GLN A 304 20.45 7.12 -3.02
N ARG A 305 20.06 8.03 -2.12
CA ARG A 305 19.99 9.47 -2.42
C ARG A 305 21.33 10.08 -2.80
N ILE A 306 22.43 9.59 -2.23
CA ILE A 306 23.77 10.04 -2.60
C ILE A 306 24.16 9.53 -3.99
N LYS A 307 23.79 8.29 -4.34
CA LYS A 307 24.07 7.69 -5.65
C LYS A 307 23.20 8.25 -6.77
N SER A 308 21.93 8.52 -6.49
CA SER A 308 20.99 9.11 -7.44
C SER A 308 21.10 10.64 -7.36
N SER A 309 21.80 11.26 -8.31
CA SER A 309 21.78 12.72 -8.50
C SER A 309 20.39 13.28 -8.85
N SER A 310 19.40 12.41 -9.04
CA SER A 310 18.02 12.74 -9.37
C SER A 310 17.04 12.07 -8.39
N GLU A 311 16.02 12.82 -8.04
CA GLU A 311 15.05 12.48 -7.00
C GLU A 311 14.05 11.43 -7.53
N GLU A 312 14.29 10.13 -7.30
CA GLU A 312 13.26 9.10 -7.48
C GLU A 312 12.11 9.34 -6.49
N LYS A 313 11.08 10.05 -6.95
CA LYS A 313 10.15 10.81 -6.08
C LYS A 313 8.77 10.21 -5.84
N SER A 314 8.28 9.24 -6.61
CA SER A 314 6.82 8.99 -6.62
C SER A 314 6.31 8.01 -5.55
N SER A 315 7.00 6.90 -5.30
CA SER A 315 6.45 5.82 -4.46
C SER A 315 6.62 6.02 -2.94
N THR A 316 7.68 6.73 -2.52
CA THR A 316 7.97 7.01 -1.10
C THR A 316 7.03 8.09 -0.54
N GLN A 317 6.75 9.14 -1.32
CA GLN A 317 5.96 10.29 -0.90
C GLN A 317 4.52 9.91 -0.50
N LEU A 318 3.86 9.04 -1.27
CA LEU A 318 2.48 8.57 -0.98
C LEU A 318 2.36 7.79 0.35
N ARG A 319 3.45 7.16 0.82
CA ARG A 319 3.49 6.46 2.12
C ARG A 319 3.68 7.44 3.26
N ASP A 320 4.59 8.42 3.11
CA ASP A 320 4.87 9.45 4.11
C ASP A 320 3.61 10.27 4.43
N TYR A 321 2.78 10.56 3.42
CA TYR A 321 1.48 11.23 3.63
C TYR A 321 0.49 10.42 4.47
N GLY A 322 0.52 9.09 4.39
CA GLY A 322 -0.38 8.23 5.15
C GLY A 322 -0.05 8.20 6.65
N VAL A 323 1.24 8.11 6.97
CA VAL A 323 1.74 8.20 8.35
C VAL A 323 1.46 9.60 8.91
N GLY A 324 1.81 10.64 8.15
CA GLY A 324 1.56 12.03 8.55
C GLY A 324 0.09 12.32 8.81
N ALA A 325 -0.81 11.79 7.97
CA ALA A 325 -2.25 11.93 8.16
C ALA A 325 -2.75 11.31 9.47
N GLN A 326 -2.32 10.08 9.80
CA GLN A 326 -2.72 9.46 11.06
C GLN A 326 -2.19 10.21 12.28
N ILE A 327 -0.96 10.75 12.21
CA ILE A 327 -0.37 11.57 13.28
C ILE A 327 -1.23 12.82 13.49
N LEU A 328 -1.62 13.50 12.41
CA LEU A 328 -2.48 14.69 12.49
C LEU A 328 -3.86 14.39 13.09
N ILE A 329 -4.46 13.24 12.72
CA ILE A 329 -5.73 12.80 13.31
C ILE A 329 -5.58 12.54 14.82
N ASP A 330 -4.53 11.84 15.23
CA ASP A 330 -4.27 11.52 16.65
C ASP A 330 -4.07 12.80 17.48
N ILE A 331 -3.41 13.82 16.91
CA ILE A 331 -3.25 15.15 17.51
C ILE A 331 -4.58 15.93 17.57
N GLY A 332 -5.59 15.54 16.80
CA GLY A 332 -6.91 16.16 16.75
C GLY A 332 -7.10 17.21 15.65
N VAL A 333 -6.24 17.22 14.64
CA VAL A 333 -6.40 18.09 13.46
C VAL A 333 -7.51 17.54 12.56
N LYS A 334 -8.39 18.43 12.07
CA LYS A 334 -9.40 18.11 11.04
C LYS A 334 -9.30 19.05 9.85
N ASN A 335 -9.26 20.36 10.12
CA ASN A 335 -9.10 21.41 9.12
C ASN A 335 -7.68 21.99 9.24
N MET A 336 -6.97 22.15 8.13
CA MET A 336 -5.60 22.66 8.14
C MET A 336 -5.28 23.66 7.04
N ILE A 337 -4.40 24.60 7.39
CA ILE A 337 -3.67 25.44 6.44
C ILE A 337 -2.31 24.77 6.24
N LEU A 338 -2.05 24.26 5.04
CA LEU A 338 -0.84 23.51 4.75
C LEU A 338 0.31 24.46 4.39
N ILE A 339 1.46 24.30 5.04
CA ILE A 339 2.71 24.94 4.67
C ILE A 339 3.46 24.06 3.67
N SER A 340 3.47 24.44 2.39
CA SER A 340 4.13 23.67 1.32
C SER A 340 4.47 24.52 0.09
N ASN A 341 5.65 24.29 -0.48
CA ASN A 341 6.08 24.84 -1.78
C ASN A 341 5.76 23.91 -2.96
N SER A 342 5.24 22.70 -2.70
CA SER A 342 4.87 21.76 -3.76
C SER A 342 3.55 22.17 -4.41
N LYS A 343 3.55 22.24 -5.75
CA LYS A 343 2.35 22.43 -6.57
C LYS A 343 1.51 21.15 -6.71
N LYS A 344 1.97 20.00 -6.19
CA LYS A 344 1.27 18.72 -6.35
C LYS A 344 0.03 18.64 -5.46
N THR A 345 -1.07 18.16 -6.05
CA THR A 345 -2.28 17.80 -5.31
C THR A 345 -1.98 16.64 -4.37
N ILE A 346 -2.20 16.82 -3.07
CA ILE A 346 -2.02 15.74 -2.10
C ILE A 346 -3.27 14.84 -2.15
N ILE A 347 -3.18 13.77 -2.93
CA ILE A 347 -4.23 12.78 -3.09
C ILE A 347 -4.29 11.90 -1.83
N GLY A 348 -5.50 11.55 -1.36
CA GLY A 348 -5.71 10.60 -0.26
C GLY A 348 -5.97 11.19 1.14
N LEU A 349 -5.76 12.50 1.38
CA LEU A 349 -6.04 13.13 2.68
C LEU A 349 -7.53 13.19 3.03
N GLN A 350 -8.41 13.32 2.03
CA GLN A 350 -9.86 13.26 2.24
C GLN A 350 -10.29 11.90 2.81
N GLY A 351 -9.54 10.84 2.48
CA GLY A 351 -9.71 9.52 3.07
C GLY A 351 -9.46 9.51 4.59
N TYR A 352 -8.75 10.47 5.15
CA TYR A 352 -8.49 10.53 6.59
C TYR A 352 -9.45 11.48 7.33
N GLY A 353 -10.42 12.08 6.64
CA GLY A 353 -11.25 13.14 7.21
C GLY A 353 -10.46 14.44 7.47
N LEU A 354 -9.29 14.60 6.84
CA LEU A 354 -8.49 15.81 6.87
C LEU A 354 -8.84 16.70 5.68
N LYS A 355 -9.07 17.98 5.93
CA LYS A 355 -9.40 18.98 4.92
C LYS A 355 -8.35 20.09 4.88
N ILE A 356 -7.72 20.27 3.72
CA ILE A 356 -6.87 21.43 3.46
C ILE A 356 -7.79 22.60 3.09
N THR A 357 -7.80 23.65 3.91
CA THR A 357 -8.58 24.86 3.64
C THR A 357 -7.81 25.89 2.80
N LYS A 358 -6.48 25.90 2.92
CA LYS A 358 -5.58 26.79 2.20
C LYS A 358 -4.17 26.18 2.19
N THR A 359 -3.41 26.42 1.13
CA THR A 359 -1.97 26.15 1.08
C THR A 359 -1.22 27.47 1.08
N ILE A 360 -0.16 27.57 1.87
CA ILE A 360 0.74 28.74 1.88
C ILE A 360 2.19 28.27 1.66
N PRO A 361 3.00 29.06 0.94
CA PRO A 361 4.41 28.75 0.74
C PRO A 361 5.20 28.93 2.05
N ILE A 362 6.32 28.23 2.13
CA ILE A 362 7.41 28.49 3.07
C ILE A 362 8.13 29.74 2.57
N LYS A 363 8.20 30.76 3.43
CA LYS A 363 8.94 32.00 3.18
C LYS A 363 10.35 31.87 3.75
#